data_AF-A0A9C7RH60-F1
#
_entry.id   AF-A0A9C7RH60-F1
#
_cell.length_a   1.000
_cell.length_b   1.000
_cell.length_c   1.000
_cell.angle_alpha   90.00
_cell.angle_beta   90.00
_cell.angle_gamma   90.00
#
_symmetry.space_group_name_H-M   'P 1'
#
loop_
_entity.id
_entity.type
_entity.pdbx_description
1 polymer ?
#
loop_
_entity_poly.entity_id
_entity_poly.type
_entity_poly.pdbx_seq_one_letter_code
_entity_poly.pdbx_strand_id
1 'polypeptide(L)'
;MELSSLVMDRISKYYSIYQEYRSSPEYQEDLSARKVRQKNIQRLLAKPQLERMTELEFGQLLGSLWALQMWGNVGYLVESFIEDNQSLEQIKKQLILLIYGSADIVLRYDLFKKSTKGFGMATVSEILAFLNPDQYGIWNSQTRKALSFLGLQSQIPFLKKSQITGKQYEQYLDVLNLLKVEIESIESIEIDLLGMNYFLFEVANRPDIILEQDHLPGEVFMDEAEMDDFDHDEAIDNLVAIGAWLGFASEKEKQIAKGAVVDAIWQAKIANLGVVTYVFEVQRRGSIDSLIVNLQKAQNNPSVQRLVVVAFREKITEVKEEISSLPESFRNSVSYLDVVELYRAFDLLNEFSAIIDKLDLVRSEFDFNIQK
;
A
#
# COMPACT_ATOMS: atom_id res chain seq x y z
N MET A 1 24.52 -14.86 -0.22
CA MET A 1 23.21 -15.55 -0.20
C MET A 1 23.00 -16.08 -1.60
N GLU A 2 22.52 -17.32 -1.76
CA GLU A 2 22.30 -17.95 -3.08
C GLU A 2 20.81 -18.24 -3.28
N LEU A 3 20.35 -18.14 -4.53
CA LEU A 3 18.98 -18.48 -4.90
C LEU A 3 18.83 -20.01 -4.95
N SER A 4 17.69 -20.51 -4.47
CA SER A 4 17.41 -21.96 -4.54
C SER A 4 17.13 -22.40 -5.99
N SER A 5 17.30 -23.69 -6.27
CA SER A 5 16.96 -24.25 -7.60
C SER A 5 15.49 -24.04 -7.98
N LEU A 6 14.59 -24.07 -6.99
CA LEU A 6 13.17 -23.75 -7.19
C LEU A 6 12.97 -22.31 -7.66
N VAL A 7 13.67 -21.36 -7.04
CA VAL A 7 13.59 -19.94 -7.40
C VAL A 7 14.12 -19.72 -8.81
N MET A 8 15.26 -20.32 -9.16
CA MET A 8 15.86 -20.19 -10.50
C MET A 8 14.96 -20.77 -11.61
N ASP A 9 14.33 -21.93 -11.37
CA ASP A 9 13.34 -22.52 -12.29
C ASP A 9 12.14 -21.58 -12.50
N ARG A 10 11.61 -21.02 -11.41
CA ARG A 10 10.47 -20.07 -11.47
C ARG A 10 10.85 -18.78 -12.20
N ILE A 11 12.04 -18.21 -11.96
CA ILE A 11 12.52 -17.04 -12.70
C ILE A 11 12.55 -17.33 -14.20
N SER A 12 13.14 -18.46 -14.60
CA SER A 12 13.25 -18.85 -16.01
C SER A 12 11.88 -18.94 -16.69
N LYS A 13 10.86 -19.47 -15.99
CA LYS A 13 9.48 -19.55 -16.48
C LYS A 13 8.81 -18.18 -16.63
N TYR A 14 8.92 -17.32 -15.62
CA TYR A 14 8.35 -15.97 -15.70
C TYR A 14 9.08 -15.07 -16.70
N TYR A 15 10.35 -15.35 -16.96
CA TYR A 15 11.15 -14.54 -17.88
C TYR A 15 10.61 -14.57 -19.32
N SER A 16 10.04 -15.70 -19.79
CA SER A 16 9.44 -15.73 -21.13
C SER A 16 8.25 -14.78 -21.27
N ILE A 17 7.43 -14.64 -20.23
CA ILE A 17 6.34 -13.65 -20.19
C ILE A 17 6.89 -12.24 -20.17
N TYR A 18 7.90 -12.01 -19.34
CA TYR A 18 8.55 -10.72 -19.29
C TYR A 18 9.17 -10.32 -20.63
N GLN A 19 9.70 -11.27 -21.41
CA GLN A 19 10.15 -11.02 -22.78
C GLN A 19 9.00 -10.63 -23.72
N GLU A 20 7.85 -11.30 -23.64
CA GLU A 20 6.66 -10.93 -24.42
C GLU A 20 6.23 -9.50 -24.08
N TYR A 21 6.13 -9.17 -22.79
CA TYR A 21 5.83 -7.82 -22.32
C TYR A 21 6.85 -6.81 -22.85
N ARG A 22 8.16 -7.08 -22.73
CA ARG A 22 9.21 -6.18 -23.26
C ARG A 22 9.16 -5.95 -24.76
N SER A 23 8.56 -6.87 -25.51
CA SER A 23 8.38 -6.77 -26.96
C SER A 23 7.09 -6.04 -27.35
N SER A 24 6.24 -5.70 -26.38
CA SER A 24 4.94 -5.09 -26.61
C SER A 24 5.02 -3.55 -26.79
N PRO A 25 4.02 -2.93 -27.44
CA PRO A 25 3.85 -1.48 -27.43
C PRO A 25 3.65 -0.91 -26.02
N GLU A 26 2.96 -1.65 -25.15
CA GLU A 26 2.67 -1.26 -23.76
C GLU A 26 3.96 -1.01 -22.98
N TYR A 27 4.97 -1.87 -23.12
CA TYR A 27 6.27 -1.65 -22.49
C TYR A 27 6.95 -0.35 -22.94
N GLN A 28 6.81 0.06 -24.20
CA GLN A 28 7.38 1.32 -24.69
C GLN A 28 6.65 2.54 -24.10
N GLU A 29 5.32 2.44 -23.93
CA GLU A 29 4.51 3.45 -23.26
C GLU A 29 4.91 3.56 -21.78
N ASP A 30 5.06 2.42 -21.09
CA ASP A 30 5.48 2.36 -19.69
C ASP A 30 6.88 2.93 -19.47
N LEU A 31 7.84 2.60 -20.34
CA LEU A 31 9.18 3.19 -20.27
C LEU A 31 9.16 4.70 -20.48
N SER A 32 8.31 5.19 -21.37
CA SER A 32 8.16 6.62 -21.64
C SER A 32 7.52 7.33 -20.44
N ALA A 33 6.44 6.77 -19.90
CA ALA A 33 5.76 7.28 -18.70
C ALA A 33 6.70 7.27 -17.49
N ARG A 34 7.46 6.20 -17.29
CA ARG A 34 8.48 6.08 -16.24
C ARG A 34 9.55 7.15 -16.36
N LYS A 35 10.08 7.41 -17.56
CA LYS A 35 11.10 8.47 -17.77
C LYS A 35 10.57 9.84 -17.40
N VAL A 36 9.33 10.16 -17.77
CA VAL A 36 8.67 11.43 -17.41
C VAL A 36 8.52 11.53 -15.90
N ARG A 37 7.99 10.49 -15.25
CA ARG A 37 7.81 10.41 -13.80
C ARG A 37 9.13 10.57 -13.05
N GLN A 38 10.17 9.82 -13.45
CA GLN A 38 11.49 9.89 -12.85
C GLN A 38 12.08 11.30 -12.93
N LYS A 39 12.03 11.93 -14.10
CA LYS A 39 12.51 13.29 -14.30
C LYS A 39 11.77 14.30 -13.40
N ASN A 40 10.45 14.16 -13.26
CA ASN A 40 9.64 15.03 -12.41
C ASN A 40 9.99 14.86 -10.93
N ILE A 41 10.04 13.62 -10.44
CA ILE A 41 10.38 13.32 -9.04
C ILE A 41 11.79 13.83 -8.72
N GLN A 42 12.79 13.53 -9.56
CA GLN A 42 14.16 13.99 -9.38
C GLN A 42 14.26 15.53 -9.35
N ARG A 43 13.51 16.22 -10.22
CA ARG A 43 13.44 17.69 -10.22
C ARG A 43 12.85 18.23 -8.93
N LEU A 44 11.71 17.70 -8.49
CA LEU A 44 11.00 18.17 -7.29
C LEU A 44 11.78 17.91 -6.01
N LEU A 45 12.49 16.78 -5.96
CA LEU A 45 13.27 16.36 -4.80
C LEU A 45 14.73 16.80 -4.83
N ALA A 46 15.18 17.48 -5.89
CA ALA A 46 16.50 18.12 -5.92
C ALA A 46 16.64 19.05 -4.72
N LYS A 47 17.75 18.97 -3.97
CA LYS A 47 17.87 19.61 -2.65
C LYS A 47 17.43 21.09 -2.60
N PRO A 48 17.88 21.99 -3.50
CA PRO A 48 17.44 23.39 -3.48
C PRO A 48 15.95 23.56 -3.78
N GLN A 49 15.38 22.67 -4.59
CA GLN A 49 13.96 22.66 -4.91
C GLN A 49 13.13 22.14 -3.73
N LEU A 50 13.57 21.05 -3.10
CA LEU A 50 12.91 20.49 -1.92
C LEU A 50 12.91 21.47 -0.74
N GLU A 51 14.00 22.21 -0.54
CA GLU A 51 14.10 23.25 0.51
C GLU A 51 13.12 24.42 0.32
N ARG A 52 12.67 24.68 -0.91
CA ARG A 52 11.69 25.75 -1.25
C ARG A 52 10.35 25.21 -1.75
N MET A 53 10.12 23.90 -1.61
CA MET A 53 8.94 23.23 -2.14
C MET A 53 7.66 23.87 -1.60
N THR A 54 6.77 24.19 -2.52
CA THR A 54 5.41 24.70 -2.24
C THR A 54 4.41 23.55 -2.08
N GLU A 55 3.23 23.83 -1.52
CA GLU A 55 2.15 22.83 -1.43
C GLU A 55 1.73 22.29 -2.81
N LEU A 56 1.71 23.17 -3.83
CA LEU A 56 1.47 22.78 -5.22
C LEU A 56 2.52 21.78 -5.73
N GLU A 57 3.80 22.06 -5.49
CA GLU A 57 4.90 21.17 -5.89
C GLU A 57 4.93 19.87 -5.08
N PHE A 58 4.46 19.93 -3.83
CA PHE A 58 4.29 18.74 -3.00
C PHE A 58 3.15 17.87 -3.53
N GLY A 59 2.00 18.43 -3.89
CA GLY A 59 0.93 17.67 -4.54
C GLY A 59 1.33 17.11 -5.89
N GLN A 60 2.12 17.85 -6.68
CA GLN A 60 2.76 17.34 -7.89
C GLN A 60 3.66 16.13 -7.60
N LEU A 61 4.44 16.16 -6.53
CA LEU A 61 5.24 15.01 -6.09
C LEU A 61 4.32 13.82 -5.76
N LEU A 62 3.29 14.02 -4.93
CA LEU A 62 2.38 12.95 -4.53
C LEU A 62 1.64 12.34 -5.74
N GLY A 63 1.11 13.17 -6.63
CA GLY A 63 0.46 12.73 -7.87
C GLY A 63 1.40 12.05 -8.87
N SER A 64 2.72 12.20 -8.71
CA SER A 64 3.70 11.45 -9.50
C SER A 64 3.87 10.00 -9.04
N LEU A 65 3.49 9.64 -7.81
CA LEU A 65 3.81 8.34 -7.21
C LEU A 65 2.75 7.29 -7.55
N TRP A 66 3.18 6.15 -8.08
CA TRP A 66 2.37 4.95 -8.30
C TRP A 66 1.65 4.52 -7.03
N ALA A 67 2.34 4.51 -5.88
CA ALA A 67 1.78 4.12 -4.60
C ALA A 67 0.58 4.99 -4.15
N LEU A 68 0.38 6.16 -4.75
CA LEU A 68 -0.68 7.10 -4.40
C LEU A 68 -1.70 7.28 -5.54
N GLN A 69 -1.60 6.54 -6.64
CA GLN A 69 -2.48 6.73 -7.81
C GLN A 69 -3.97 6.54 -7.51
N MET A 70 -4.31 5.67 -6.56
CA MET A 70 -5.72 5.47 -6.18
C MET A 70 -6.37 6.70 -5.52
N TRP A 71 -5.57 7.70 -5.12
CA TRP A 71 -6.04 8.94 -4.51
C TRP A 71 -6.31 9.99 -5.57
N GLY A 72 -7.46 9.88 -6.24
CA GLY A 72 -7.86 10.85 -7.29
C GLY A 72 -7.95 12.30 -6.80
N ASN A 73 -8.23 12.54 -5.52
CA ASN A 73 -8.19 13.87 -4.90
C ASN A 73 -6.83 14.14 -4.25
N VAL A 74 -5.85 14.51 -5.07
CA VAL A 74 -4.49 14.84 -4.61
C VAL A 74 -4.47 16.03 -3.64
N GLY A 75 -5.39 16.99 -3.78
CA GLY A 75 -5.48 18.15 -2.89
C GLY A 75 -5.82 17.76 -1.45
N TYR A 76 -6.84 16.90 -1.30
CA TYR A 76 -7.16 16.30 0.01
C TYR A 76 -5.97 15.53 0.60
N LEU A 77 -5.24 14.80 -0.24
CA LEU A 77 -4.06 14.06 0.21
C LEU A 77 -2.95 15.01 0.70
N VAL A 78 -2.71 16.12 0.00
CA VAL A 78 -1.78 17.17 0.43
C VAL A 78 -2.16 17.74 1.78
N GLU A 79 -3.41 18.14 1.96
CA GLU A 79 -3.94 18.67 3.21
C GLU A 79 -3.75 17.67 4.36
N SER A 80 -4.16 16.41 4.14
CA SER A 80 -4.02 15.33 5.12
C SER A 80 -2.57 15.10 5.52
N PHE A 81 -1.64 15.03 4.56
CA PHE A 81 -0.21 14.87 4.86
C PHE A 81 0.34 16.03 5.68
N ILE A 82 -0.05 17.27 5.36
CA ILE A 82 0.42 18.46 6.08
C ILE A 82 -0.12 18.47 7.51
N GLU A 83 -1.41 18.20 7.70
CA GLU A 83 -2.05 18.15 9.03
C GLU A 83 -1.41 17.09 9.93
N ASP A 84 -1.22 15.88 9.40
CA ASP A 84 -0.64 14.75 10.12
C ASP A 84 0.82 14.97 10.52
N ASN A 85 1.53 15.84 9.80
CA ASN A 85 2.94 16.14 10.02
C ASN A 85 3.17 17.58 10.53
N GLN A 86 2.14 18.23 11.07
CA GLN A 86 2.12 19.61 11.57
C GLN A 86 2.34 20.73 10.53
N SER A 87 3.20 20.52 9.53
CA SER A 87 3.49 21.50 8.47
C SER A 87 4.26 20.88 7.29
N LEU A 88 4.18 21.51 6.11
CA LEU A 88 5.03 21.16 4.97
C LEU A 88 6.53 21.28 5.29
N GLU A 89 6.93 22.26 6.10
CA GLU A 89 8.34 22.43 6.51
C GLU A 89 8.89 21.22 7.25
N GLN A 90 8.07 20.59 8.09
CA GLN A 90 8.46 19.38 8.80
C GLN A 90 8.63 18.20 7.83
N ILE A 91 7.72 18.04 6.87
CA ILE A 91 7.83 17.01 5.81
C ILE A 91 9.11 17.20 5.01
N LYS A 92 9.37 18.43 4.52
CA LYS A 92 10.57 18.79 3.78
C LYS A 92 11.84 18.44 4.55
N LYS A 93 11.91 18.78 5.84
CA LYS A 93 13.04 18.46 6.71
C LYS A 93 13.28 16.95 6.79
N GLN A 94 12.23 16.16 6.97
CA GLN A 94 12.36 14.70 7.04
C GLN A 94 12.76 14.09 5.68
N LEU A 95 12.19 14.57 4.57
CA LEU A 95 12.60 14.14 3.23
C LEU A 95 14.07 14.49 2.96
N ILE A 96 14.56 15.66 3.39
CA ILE A 96 15.97 16.03 3.25
C ILE A 96 16.87 15.07 4.05
N LEU A 97 16.48 14.71 5.28
CA LEU A 97 17.22 13.74 6.08
C LEU A 97 17.22 12.34 5.45
N LEU A 98 16.07 11.91 4.92
CA LEU A 98 15.93 10.65 4.22
C LEU A 98 16.80 10.59 2.98
N ILE A 99 16.79 11.63 2.14
CA ILE A 99 17.42 11.61 0.81
C ILE A 99 18.90 11.99 0.88
N TYR A 100 19.23 13.04 1.63
CA TYR A 100 20.55 13.68 1.64
C TYR A 100 21.31 13.53 2.97
N GLY A 101 20.76 12.81 3.95
CA GLY A 101 21.46 12.53 5.20
C GLY A 101 22.73 11.72 4.97
N SER A 102 23.74 11.95 5.81
CA SER A 102 25.04 11.24 5.74
C SER A 102 25.03 9.87 6.44
N ALA A 103 23.98 9.56 7.19
CA ALA A 103 23.82 8.27 7.82
C ALA A 103 23.47 7.18 6.80
N ASP A 104 23.71 5.93 7.18
CA ASP A 104 23.28 4.78 6.40
C ASP A 104 21.76 4.80 6.11
N ILE A 105 21.36 4.23 4.96
CA ILE A 105 19.95 4.21 4.55
C ILE A 105 19.03 3.53 5.58
N VAL A 106 19.49 2.48 6.25
CA VAL A 106 18.74 1.78 7.31
C VAL A 106 18.30 2.76 8.39
N LEU A 107 19.25 3.57 8.90
CA LEU A 107 18.97 4.54 9.95
C LEU A 107 18.11 5.70 9.44
N ARG A 108 18.41 6.23 8.24
CA ARG A 108 17.63 7.32 7.63
C ARG A 108 16.17 6.92 7.44
N TYR A 109 15.94 5.69 6.96
CA TYR A 109 14.62 5.12 6.76
C TYR A 109 13.85 4.96 8.07
N ASP A 110 14.45 4.34 9.08
CA ASP A 110 13.79 4.12 10.38
C ASP A 110 13.45 5.44 11.08
N LEU A 111 14.34 6.44 10.98
CA LEU A 111 14.10 7.78 11.50
C LEU A 111 12.96 8.48 10.77
N PHE A 112 12.92 8.37 9.43
CA PHE A 112 11.86 8.95 8.62
C PHE A 112 10.51 8.38 9.02
N LYS A 113 10.35 7.05 9.01
CA LYS A 113 9.10 6.39 9.40
C LYS A 113 8.62 6.74 10.81
N LYS A 114 9.54 6.88 11.76
CA LYS A 114 9.19 7.28 13.12
C LYS A 114 8.72 8.74 13.21
N SER A 115 9.17 9.60 12.30
CA SER A 115 9.01 11.05 12.37
C SER A 115 8.00 11.61 11.37
N THR A 116 7.47 10.78 10.47
CA THR A 116 6.50 11.18 9.44
C THR A 116 5.31 10.24 9.40
N LYS A 117 4.12 10.81 9.30
CA LYS A 117 2.86 10.09 9.10
C LYS A 117 2.42 10.16 7.63
N GLY A 118 1.62 9.20 7.19
CA GLY A 118 1.07 9.14 5.83
C GLY A 118 2.02 8.49 4.79
N PHE A 119 3.33 8.48 5.03
CA PHE A 119 4.30 7.84 4.15
C PHE A 119 4.45 6.35 4.45
N GLY A 120 3.62 5.52 3.82
CA GLY A 120 3.76 4.06 3.84
C GLY A 120 5.04 3.59 3.15
N MET A 121 5.43 2.32 3.38
CA MET A 121 6.65 1.77 2.78
C MET A 121 6.65 1.83 1.24
N ALA A 122 5.50 1.59 0.60
CA ALA A 122 5.38 1.72 -0.84
C ALA A 122 5.81 3.11 -1.32
N THR A 123 5.29 4.17 -0.70
CA THR A 123 5.63 5.56 -1.01
C THR A 123 7.11 5.87 -0.77
N VAL A 124 7.67 5.45 0.37
CA VAL A 124 9.07 5.75 0.73
C VAL A 124 10.06 5.03 -0.18
N SER A 125 9.85 3.73 -0.40
CA SER A 125 10.71 2.93 -1.28
C SER A 125 10.61 3.38 -2.74
N GLU A 126 9.43 3.81 -3.20
CA GLU A 126 9.23 4.39 -4.52
C GLU A 126 10.00 5.71 -4.71
N ILE A 127 9.92 6.64 -3.74
CA ILE A 127 10.71 7.88 -3.78
C ILE A 127 12.20 7.57 -3.91
N LEU A 128 12.72 6.63 -3.11
CA LEU A 128 14.12 6.23 -3.15
C LEU A 128 14.48 5.60 -4.50
N ALA A 129 13.64 4.71 -5.04
CA ALA A 129 13.84 4.04 -6.31
C ALA A 129 13.87 5.02 -7.51
N PHE A 130 13.00 6.04 -7.53
CA PHE A 130 13.03 7.05 -8.58
C PHE A 130 14.26 7.99 -8.49
N LEU A 131 14.78 8.21 -7.29
CA LEU A 131 16.00 9.00 -7.10
C LEU A 131 17.26 8.23 -7.47
N ASN A 132 17.31 6.93 -7.17
CA ASN A 132 18.47 6.09 -7.44
C ASN A 132 18.04 4.64 -7.77
N PRO A 133 17.63 4.38 -9.02
CA PRO A 133 17.03 3.10 -9.42
C PRO A 133 18.04 1.95 -9.44
N ASP A 134 19.34 2.24 -9.43
CA ASP A 134 20.38 1.21 -9.34
C ASP A 134 20.59 0.70 -7.91
N GLN A 135 20.10 1.43 -6.90
CA GLN A 135 20.32 1.12 -5.48
C GLN A 135 19.06 0.72 -4.74
N TYR A 136 17.90 1.26 -5.12
CA TYR A 136 16.66 1.09 -4.38
C TYR A 136 15.55 0.50 -5.24
N GLY A 137 14.86 -0.51 -4.71
CA GLY A 137 13.69 -1.15 -5.31
C GLY A 137 12.41 -0.87 -4.52
N ILE A 138 11.26 -1.00 -5.18
CA ILE A 138 9.95 -0.69 -4.58
C ILE A 138 9.46 -1.86 -3.72
N TRP A 139 8.98 -1.59 -2.51
CA TRP A 139 8.32 -2.57 -1.64
C TRP A 139 6.83 -2.22 -1.49
N ASN A 140 5.97 -2.99 -2.16
CA ASN A 140 4.51 -2.86 -2.12
C ASN A 140 3.84 -4.26 -2.14
N SER A 141 2.51 -4.31 -2.18
CA SER A 141 1.75 -5.57 -2.27
C SER A 141 2.14 -6.41 -3.49
N GLN A 142 2.27 -5.79 -4.68
CA GLN A 142 2.66 -6.49 -5.91
C GLN A 142 4.04 -7.13 -5.82
N THR A 143 5.05 -6.40 -5.33
CA THR A 143 6.39 -6.93 -5.05
C THR A 143 6.31 -8.12 -4.10
N ARG A 144 5.57 -8.01 -3.00
CA ARG A 144 5.46 -9.10 -2.00
C ARG A 144 4.79 -10.34 -2.59
N LYS A 145 3.73 -10.16 -3.39
CA LYS A 145 3.03 -11.21 -4.11
C LYS A 145 3.97 -11.92 -5.09
N ALA A 146 4.70 -11.16 -5.90
CA ALA A 146 5.67 -11.69 -6.85
C ALA A 146 6.77 -12.51 -6.18
N LEU A 147 7.38 -11.98 -5.12
CA LEU A 147 8.43 -12.68 -4.37
C LEU A 147 7.90 -13.97 -3.70
N SER A 148 6.64 -13.98 -3.28
CA SER A 148 5.97 -15.19 -2.79
C SER A 148 5.85 -16.24 -3.90
N PHE A 149 5.39 -15.85 -5.10
CA PHE A 149 5.31 -16.75 -6.25
C PHE A 149 6.68 -17.27 -6.67
N LEU A 150 7.73 -16.45 -6.61
CA LEU A 150 9.10 -16.92 -6.87
C LEU A 150 9.64 -17.90 -5.81
N GLY A 151 8.98 -18.06 -4.66
CA GLY A 151 9.39 -19.00 -3.61
C GLY A 151 10.41 -18.42 -2.62
N LEU A 152 10.39 -17.10 -2.41
CA LEU A 152 11.37 -16.40 -1.56
C LEU A 152 10.95 -16.25 -0.08
N GLN A 153 9.93 -16.98 0.37
CA GLN A 153 9.43 -16.88 1.75
C GLN A 153 10.50 -17.21 2.79
N SER A 154 11.44 -18.10 2.46
CA SER A 154 12.53 -18.47 3.37
C SER A 154 13.62 -17.38 3.48
N GLN A 155 13.90 -16.68 2.37
CA GLN A 155 14.90 -15.61 2.31
C GLN A 155 14.34 -14.28 2.82
N ILE A 156 13.03 -14.08 2.67
CA ILE A 156 12.31 -12.88 3.08
C ILE A 156 11.16 -13.30 4.01
N PRO A 157 11.43 -13.60 5.29
CA PRO A 157 10.42 -14.10 6.24
C PRO A 157 9.36 -13.05 6.60
N PHE A 158 9.49 -11.82 6.10
CA PHE A 158 8.61 -10.70 6.34
C PHE A 158 7.80 -10.27 5.11
N LEU A 159 7.66 -11.12 4.09
CA LEU A 159 6.81 -10.84 2.90
C LEU A 159 5.37 -10.46 3.26
N LYS A 160 4.85 -10.95 4.39
CA LYS A 160 3.50 -10.60 4.85
C LYS A 160 3.39 -9.18 5.43
N LYS A 161 4.50 -8.47 5.65
CA LYS A 161 4.50 -7.13 6.23
C LYS A 161 4.46 -6.05 5.16
N SER A 162 3.45 -5.20 5.19
CA SER A 162 3.42 -3.97 4.39
C SER A 162 4.45 -2.97 4.94
N GLN A 163 4.58 -2.91 6.27
CA GLN A 163 5.52 -2.06 6.98
C GLN A 163 6.74 -2.86 7.46
N ILE A 164 7.92 -2.51 6.96
CA ILE A 164 9.19 -3.13 7.35
C ILE A 164 10.15 -2.11 7.97
N THR A 165 11.21 -2.59 8.65
CA THR A 165 12.31 -1.76 9.16
C THR A 165 13.36 -1.50 8.09
N GLY A 166 14.26 -0.54 8.31
CA GLY A 166 15.37 -0.24 7.40
C GLY A 166 16.26 -1.47 7.16
N LYS A 167 16.53 -2.26 8.21
CA LYS A 167 17.32 -3.49 8.09
C LYS A 167 16.62 -4.57 7.24
N GLN A 168 15.30 -4.68 7.36
CA GLN A 168 14.51 -5.57 6.52
C GLN A 168 14.48 -5.06 5.08
N TYR A 169 14.44 -3.74 4.87
CA TYR A 169 14.52 -3.15 3.54
C TYR A 169 15.88 -3.42 2.88
N GLU A 170 16.99 -3.25 3.60
CA GLU A 170 18.33 -3.63 3.15
C GLU A 170 18.39 -5.12 2.75
N GLN A 171 17.88 -6.01 3.59
CA GLN A 171 17.80 -7.45 3.26
C GLN A 171 16.96 -7.72 2.01
N TYR A 172 15.87 -6.98 1.80
CA TYR A 172 15.09 -7.06 0.56
C TYR A 172 15.92 -6.61 -0.66
N LEU A 173 16.65 -5.50 -0.56
CA LEU A 173 17.51 -5.01 -1.64
C LEU A 173 18.62 -6.01 -1.99
N ASP A 174 19.19 -6.69 -1.00
CA ASP A 174 20.17 -7.77 -1.24
C ASP A 174 19.56 -8.89 -2.08
N VAL A 175 18.35 -9.35 -1.73
CA VAL A 175 17.65 -10.39 -2.51
C VAL A 175 17.28 -9.89 -3.90
N LEU A 176 16.81 -8.65 -4.01
CA LEU A 176 16.43 -8.05 -5.29
C LEU A 176 17.63 -7.95 -6.24
N ASN A 177 18.80 -7.60 -5.72
CA ASN A 177 20.05 -7.58 -6.49
C ASN A 177 20.47 -8.98 -6.95
N LEU A 178 20.25 -10.03 -6.15
CA LEU A 178 20.48 -11.41 -6.60
C LEU A 178 19.55 -11.80 -7.74
N LEU A 179 18.26 -11.43 -7.65
CA LEU A 179 17.30 -11.65 -8.74
C LEU A 179 17.69 -10.89 -10.00
N LYS A 180 18.13 -9.63 -9.86
CA LYS A 180 18.65 -8.82 -10.97
C LYS A 180 19.80 -9.53 -11.68
N VAL A 181 20.82 -9.96 -10.94
CA VAL A 181 21.98 -10.66 -11.52
C VAL A 181 21.56 -11.92 -12.28
N GLU A 182 20.63 -12.70 -11.70
CA GLU A 182 20.11 -13.89 -12.36
C GLU A 182 19.42 -13.54 -13.69
N ILE A 183 18.51 -12.56 -13.69
CA ILE A 183 17.80 -12.13 -14.91
C ILE A 183 18.74 -11.57 -15.97
N GLU A 184 19.71 -10.73 -15.57
CA GLU A 184 20.72 -10.19 -16.48
C GLU A 184 21.56 -11.31 -17.11
N SER A 185 21.81 -12.40 -16.39
CA SER A 185 22.57 -13.54 -16.89
C SER A 185 21.85 -14.35 -17.97
N ILE A 186 20.51 -14.37 -17.97
CA ILE A 186 19.71 -15.16 -18.93
C ILE A 186 19.93 -14.65 -20.35
N GLU A 187 19.96 -13.33 -20.58
CA GLU A 187 20.09 -12.76 -21.93
C GLU A 187 21.08 -11.59 -22.08
N SER A 188 22.00 -11.40 -21.14
CA SER A 188 22.97 -10.30 -21.20
C SER A 188 22.30 -8.92 -21.36
N ILE A 189 21.19 -8.73 -20.64
CA ILE A 189 20.49 -7.44 -20.57
C ILE A 189 20.98 -6.64 -19.37
N GLU A 190 20.86 -5.33 -19.41
CA GLU A 190 21.11 -4.44 -18.26
C GLU A 190 19.77 -3.84 -17.82
N ILE A 191 19.40 -4.05 -16.57
CA ILE A 191 18.14 -3.54 -16.00
C ILE A 191 18.41 -2.92 -14.64
N ASP A 192 17.78 -1.79 -14.31
CA ASP A 192 17.85 -1.25 -12.95
C ASP A 192 16.74 -1.86 -12.06
N LEU A 193 16.69 -1.49 -10.78
CA LEU A 193 15.70 -2.05 -9.84
C LEU A 193 14.27 -1.54 -10.09
N LEU A 194 14.11 -0.42 -10.79
CA LEU A 194 12.81 -0.04 -11.35
C LEU A 194 12.45 -0.88 -12.59
N GLY A 195 13.44 -1.37 -13.35
CA GLY A 195 13.28 -2.37 -14.40
C GLY A 195 12.81 -3.70 -13.82
N MET A 196 13.44 -4.13 -12.72
CA MET A 196 13.02 -5.29 -11.93
C MET A 196 11.58 -5.18 -11.43
N ASN A 197 11.11 -3.97 -11.10
CA ASN A 197 9.72 -3.76 -10.70
C ASN A 197 8.71 -4.18 -11.78
N TYR A 198 9.02 -3.98 -13.06
CA TYR A 198 8.17 -4.48 -14.15
C TYR A 198 8.17 -6.01 -14.24
N PHE A 199 9.33 -6.65 -14.08
CA PHE A 199 9.39 -8.11 -14.02
C PHE A 199 8.54 -8.65 -12.88
N LEU A 200 8.68 -8.09 -11.67
CA LEU A 200 7.88 -8.51 -10.52
C LEU A 200 6.38 -8.23 -10.74
N PHE A 201 6.02 -7.16 -11.43
CA PHE A 201 4.64 -6.89 -11.79
C PHE A 201 4.05 -7.99 -12.70
N GLU A 202 4.78 -8.42 -13.74
CA GLU A 202 4.36 -9.54 -14.59
C GLU A 202 4.20 -10.84 -13.79
N VAL A 203 5.12 -11.12 -12.85
CA VAL A 203 5.02 -12.27 -11.96
C VAL A 203 3.75 -12.21 -11.11
N ALA A 204 3.46 -11.06 -10.50
CA ALA A 204 2.32 -10.87 -9.60
C ALA A 204 0.95 -11.03 -10.31
N ASN A 205 0.90 -10.74 -11.61
CA ASN A 205 -0.31 -10.76 -12.43
C ASN A 205 -0.47 -12.04 -13.27
N ARG A 206 0.51 -12.95 -13.24
CA ARG A 206 0.46 -14.24 -13.95
C ARG A 206 0.67 -15.43 -13.00
N PRO A 207 -0.18 -15.58 -11.98
CA PRO A 207 -0.03 -16.70 -11.05
C PRO A 207 -0.31 -18.06 -11.70
N ASP A 208 -1.09 -18.08 -12.79
CA ASP A 208 -1.45 -19.25 -13.59
C ASP A 208 -0.26 -20.13 -13.96
N ILE A 209 0.91 -19.53 -14.24
CA ILE A 209 2.14 -20.27 -14.60
C ILE A 209 2.56 -21.29 -13.54
N ILE A 210 2.35 -20.97 -12.25
CA ILE A 210 2.73 -21.86 -11.15
C ILE A 210 1.57 -22.77 -10.76
N LEU A 211 0.33 -22.27 -10.83
CA LEU A 211 -0.86 -23.03 -10.44
C LEU A 211 -1.09 -24.27 -11.32
N GLU A 212 -0.78 -24.20 -12.61
CA GLU A 212 -0.97 -25.31 -13.55
C GLU A 212 -0.11 -26.55 -13.22
N GLN A 213 1.04 -26.38 -12.55
CA GLN A 213 1.92 -27.49 -12.17
C GLN A 213 1.82 -27.91 -10.70
N ASP A 214 1.51 -26.98 -9.79
CA ASP A 214 1.43 -27.26 -8.34
C ASP A 214 0.02 -27.73 -7.89
N HIS A 215 -0.92 -27.94 -8.82
CA HIS A 215 -2.32 -28.35 -8.55
C HIS A 215 -3.04 -27.48 -7.52
N LEU A 216 -2.72 -26.18 -7.51
CA LEU A 216 -3.36 -25.20 -6.65
C LEU A 216 -4.71 -24.80 -7.28
N PRO A 217 -5.80 -24.66 -6.50
CA PRO A 217 -7.12 -24.31 -7.04
C PRO A 217 -7.08 -23.00 -7.81
N GLY A 218 -7.62 -23.02 -9.03
CA GLY A 218 -7.69 -21.86 -9.92
C GLY A 218 -8.76 -20.87 -9.49
N GLU A 219 -8.34 -19.80 -8.84
CA GLU A 219 -8.79 -18.40 -8.93
C GLU A 219 -7.88 -17.65 -7.94
N VAL A 220 -6.91 -16.86 -8.42
CA VAL A 220 -5.94 -16.20 -7.52
C VAL A 220 -6.54 -14.93 -6.96
N PHE A 221 -7.47 -15.14 -6.06
CA PHE A 221 -7.63 -14.30 -4.90
C PHE A 221 -7.13 -15.15 -3.75
N MET A 222 -6.27 -14.60 -2.88
CA MET A 222 -5.77 -15.32 -1.70
C MET A 222 -6.96 -15.97 -0.99
N ASP A 223 -7.12 -17.28 -1.12
CA ASP A 223 -8.17 -17.99 -0.41
C ASP A 223 -7.80 -17.91 1.09
N GLU A 224 -8.79 -17.92 1.99
CA GLU A 224 -8.50 -17.91 3.44
C GLU A 224 -7.53 -19.05 3.82
N ALA A 225 -7.55 -20.15 3.07
CA ALA A 225 -6.64 -21.29 3.22
C ALA A 225 -5.16 -21.01 2.88
N GLU A 226 -4.87 -19.95 2.10
CA GLU A 226 -3.50 -19.48 1.81
C GLU A 226 -3.09 -18.30 2.71
N MET A 227 -4.07 -17.59 3.29
CA MET A 227 -3.89 -16.47 4.22
C MET A 227 -3.97 -16.90 5.69
N ASP A 228 -2.91 -17.55 6.20
CA ASP A 228 -2.84 -17.86 7.65
C ASP A 228 -2.72 -16.62 8.58
N ASP A 229 -2.40 -15.44 8.02
CA ASP A 229 -2.23 -14.18 8.76
C ASP A 229 -2.29 -12.97 7.79
N PHE A 230 -2.62 -11.78 8.29
CA PHE A 230 -2.68 -10.53 7.51
C PHE A 230 -1.96 -9.38 8.21
N ASP A 231 -1.72 -8.25 7.52
CA ASP A 231 -1.12 -7.05 8.12
C ASP A 231 -2.21 -6.09 8.62
N HIS A 232 -2.17 -5.76 9.92
CA HIS A 232 -3.19 -4.93 10.58
C HIS A 232 -3.17 -3.50 10.05
N ASP A 233 -1.99 -2.92 9.89
CA ASP A 233 -1.83 -1.55 9.37
C ASP A 233 -2.29 -1.49 7.91
N GLU A 234 -2.00 -2.53 7.12
CA GLU A 234 -2.45 -2.61 5.72
C GLU A 234 -3.98 -2.70 5.59
N ALA A 235 -4.63 -3.48 6.47
CA ALA A 235 -6.09 -3.55 6.48
C ALA A 235 -6.72 -2.19 6.84
N ILE A 236 -6.12 -1.45 7.79
CA ILE A 236 -6.55 -0.09 8.12
C ILE A 236 -6.36 0.86 6.94
N ASP A 237 -5.18 0.88 6.32
CA ASP A 237 -4.88 1.73 5.18
C ASP A 237 -5.85 1.45 4.01
N ASN A 238 -6.16 0.18 3.74
CA ASN A 238 -7.11 -0.22 2.71
C ASN A 238 -8.54 0.25 3.01
N LEU A 239 -8.99 0.16 4.27
CA LEU A 239 -10.29 0.70 4.70
C LEU A 239 -10.35 2.21 4.47
N VAL A 240 -9.32 2.94 4.88
CA VAL A 240 -9.28 4.41 4.73
C VAL A 240 -9.32 4.79 3.25
N ALA A 241 -8.54 4.11 2.40
CA ALA A 241 -8.50 4.38 0.97
C ALA A 241 -9.84 4.07 0.27
N ILE A 242 -10.49 2.94 0.59
CA ILE A 242 -11.82 2.61 0.07
C ILE A 242 -12.84 3.67 0.50
N GLY A 243 -12.84 4.07 1.77
CA GLY A 243 -13.75 5.09 2.27
C GLY A 243 -13.56 6.43 1.58
N ALA A 244 -12.31 6.87 1.42
CA ALA A 244 -11.98 8.10 0.72
C ALA A 244 -12.45 8.08 -0.74
N TRP A 245 -12.24 6.96 -1.44
CA TRP A 245 -12.68 6.79 -2.82
C TRP A 245 -14.21 6.83 -2.95
N LEU A 246 -14.93 6.26 -1.98
CA LEU A 246 -16.40 6.34 -1.90
C LEU A 246 -16.93 7.73 -1.48
N GLY A 247 -16.05 8.70 -1.23
CA GLY A 247 -16.40 10.07 -0.88
C GLY A 247 -16.61 10.32 0.62
N PHE A 248 -16.21 9.39 1.49
CA PHE A 248 -16.20 9.61 2.95
C PHE A 248 -14.94 10.34 3.39
N ALA A 249 -15.06 11.24 4.37
CA ALA A 249 -13.92 11.67 5.15
C ALA A 249 -13.44 10.49 6.01
N SER A 250 -12.32 9.89 5.61
CA SER A 250 -11.84 8.63 6.18
C SER A 250 -10.52 8.85 6.92
N GLU A 251 -10.46 8.36 8.15
CA GLU A 251 -9.33 8.63 9.06
C GLU A 251 -8.94 7.38 9.83
N LYS A 252 -7.64 7.25 10.12
CA LYS A 252 -7.07 6.16 10.93
C LYS A 252 -6.87 6.58 12.39
N GLU A 253 -6.91 5.62 13.30
CA GLU A 253 -6.61 5.77 14.73
C GLU A 253 -7.31 6.97 15.38
N LYS A 254 -8.62 7.11 15.14
CA LYS A 254 -9.37 8.29 15.56
C LYS A 254 -10.00 8.09 16.94
N GLN A 255 -9.83 9.08 17.81
CA GLN A 255 -10.60 9.13 19.05
C GLN A 255 -12.04 9.57 18.77
N ILE A 256 -12.98 8.64 18.85
CA ILE A 256 -14.41 8.90 18.56
C ILE A 256 -15.24 9.18 19.82
N ALA A 257 -14.78 8.72 20.98
CA ALA A 257 -15.39 8.99 22.28
C ALA A 257 -14.33 9.00 23.39
N LYS A 258 -14.72 9.36 24.61
CA LYS A 258 -13.80 9.37 25.75
C LYS A 258 -13.28 7.96 26.02
N GLY A 259 -11.99 7.74 25.78
CA GLY A 259 -11.35 6.44 25.96
C GLY A 259 -11.72 5.39 24.92
N ALA A 260 -12.18 5.81 23.74
CA ALA A 260 -12.38 4.99 22.55
C ALA A 260 -11.59 5.57 21.38
N VAL A 261 -10.47 4.94 21.06
CA VAL A 261 -9.67 5.18 19.86
C VAL A 261 -9.90 3.97 18.97
N VAL A 262 -10.38 4.20 17.76
CA VAL A 262 -10.78 3.14 16.83
C VAL A 262 -9.84 3.12 15.63
N ASP A 263 -9.67 1.94 15.03
CA ASP A 263 -8.71 1.69 13.97
C ASP A 263 -8.97 2.55 12.72
N ALA A 264 -10.22 2.62 12.25
CA ALA A 264 -10.60 3.50 11.16
C ALA A 264 -12.05 4.01 11.30
N ILE A 265 -12.32 5.16 10.68
CA ILE A 265 -13.69 5.68 10.54
C ILE A 265 -13.96 6.14 9.11
N TRP A 266 -15.23 6.03 8.69
CA TRP A 266 -15.77 6.72 7.51
C TRP A 266 -16.83 7.71 7.96
N GLN A 267 -16.65 9.00 7.66
CA GLN A 267 -17.58 10.07 8.03
C GLN A 267 -18.18 10.75 6.79
N ALA A 268 -19.49 10.92 6.81
CA ALA A 268 -20.22 11.71 5.82
C ALA A 268 -21.02 12.82 6.51
N LYS A 269 -20.84 14.05 6.05
CA LYS A 269 -21.66 15.19 6.48
C LYS A 269 -22.93 15.26 5.63
N ILE A 270 -24.08 15.11 6.26
CA ILE A 270 -25.39 15.23 5.60
C ILE A 270 -25.88 16.66 5.75
N ALA A 271 -25.39 17.56 4.90
CA ALA A 271 -25.74 18.98 4.89
C ALA A 271 -25.82 19.58 6.32
N ASN A 272 -27.00 20.08 6.72
CA ASN A 272 -27.27 20.62 8.05
C ASN A 272 -27.97 19.61 8.98
N LEU A 273 -28.18 18.37 8.53
CA LEU A 273 -28.87 17.32 9.30
C LEU A 273 -27.94 16.62 10.31
N GLY A 274 -26.64 16.66 10.07
CA GLY A 274 -25.64 16.11 10.99
C GLY A 274 -24.52 15.36 10.29
N VAL A 275 -23.86 14.48 11.04
CA VAL A 275 -22.76 13.64 10.58
C VAL A 275 -23.11 12.20 10.85
N VAL A 276 -22.88 11.34 9.85
CA VAL A 276 -22.96 9.89 9.98
C VAL A 276 -21.54 9.32 10.01
N THR A 277 -21.28 8.44 10.96
CA THR A 277 -19.98 7.79 11.16
C THR A 277 -20.13 6.27 11.15
N TYR A 278 -19.32 5.62 10.33
CA TYR A 278 -19.08 4.18 10.39
C TYR A 278 -17.73 3.95 11.07
N VAL A 279 -17.70 3.09 12.08
CA VAL A 279 -16.50 2.78 12.86
C VAL A 279 -16.02 1.38 12.49
N PHE A 280 -14.72 1.24 12.26
CA PHE A 280 -14.08 -0.02 11.94
C PHE A 280 -13.06 -0.38 13.02
N GLU A 281 -13.04 -1.66 13.40
CA GLU A 281 -12.06 -2.28 14.27
C GLU A 281 -11.50 -3.53 13.60
N VAL A 282 -10.18 -3.56 13.41
CA VAL A 282 -9.49 -4.65 12.71
C VAL A 282 -8.94 -5.63 13.75
N GLN A 283 -9.62 -6.76 13.90
CA GLN A 283 -9.28 -7.77 14.89
C GLN A 283 -8.37 -8.85 14.29
N ARG A 284 -7.05 -8.62 14.34
CA ARG A 284 -6.04 -9.62 13.96
C ARG A 284 -5.67 -10.55 15.11
N ARG A 285 -5.37 -9.99 16.29
CA ARG A 285 -4.94 -10.69 17.51
C ARG A 285 -5.43 -9.92 18.74
N GLY A 286 -5.38 -10.55 19.91
CA GLY A 286 -5.72 -9.91 21.19
C GLY A 286 -7.10 -10.33 21.73
N SER A 287 -7.53 -9.63 22.77
CA SER A 287 -8.75 -9.96 23.53
C SER A 287 -10.01 -9.45 22.82
N ILE A 288 -10.96 -10.35 22.61
CA ILE A 288 -12.31 -10.02 22.09
C ILE A 288 -13.06 -9.10 23.07
N ASP A 289 -12.89 -9.29 24.38
CA ASP A 289 -13.50 -8.40 25.38
C ASP A 289 -13.03 -6.94 25.21
N SER A 290 -11.74 -6.75 24.93
CA SER A 290 -11.17 -5.41 24.72
C SER A 290 -11.75 -4.75 23.47
N LEU A 291 -11.88 -5.51 22.38
CA LEU A 291 -12.58 -5.09 21.16
C LEU A 291 -14.02 -4.66 21.48
N ILE A 292 -14.80 -5.52 22.14
CA ILE A 292 -16.21 -5.26 22.46
C ILE A 292 -16.36 -4.02 23.34
N VAL A 293 -15.51 -3.87 24.37
CA VAL A 293 -15.52 -2.69 25.25
C VAL A 293 -15.23 -1.42 24.44
N ASN A 294 -14.30 -1.45 23.48
CA ASN A 294 -14.01 -0.30 22.63
C ASN A 294 -15.20 0.06 21.73
N LEU A 295 -15.81 -0.94 21.10
CA LEU A 295 -17.00 -0.79 20.26
C LEU A 295 -18.20 -0.23 21.03
N GLN A 296 -18.46 -0.71 22.25
CA GLN A 296 -19.52 -0.18 23.11
C GLN A 296 -19.30 1.29 23.47
N LYS A 297 -18.05 1.69 23.75
CA LYS A 297 -17.72 3.09 24.00
C LYS A 297 -17.90 3.94 22.75
N ALA A 298 -17.52 3.44 21.58
CA ALA A 298 -17.73 4.13 20.31
C ALA A 298 -19.22 4.32 20.00
N GLN A 299 -20.06 3.32 20.30
CA GLN A 299 -21.52 3.39 20.13
C GLN A 299 -22.18 4.55 20.88
N ASN A 300 -21.59 5.00 21.99
CA ASN A 300 -22.14 6.11 22.77
C ASN A 300 -22.02 7.47 22.05
N ASN A 301 -21.27 7.56 20.95
CA ASN A 301 -21.26 8.75 20.12
C ASN A 301 -22.51 8.77 19.21
N PRO A 302 -23.38 9.79 19.29
CA PRO A 302 -24.62 9.86 18.50
C PRO A 302 -24.44 9.88 16.98
N SER A 303 -23.25 10.23 16.47
CA SER A 303 -22.98 10.18 15.02
C SER A 303 -22.68 8.76 14.53
N VAL A 304 -22.39 7.81 15.43
CA VAL A 304 -22.03 6.44 15.07
C VAL A 304 -23.28 5.66 14.68
N GLN A 305 -23.35 5.31 13.40
CA GLN A 305 -24.46 4.57 12.82
C GLN A 305 -24.20 3.06 12.77
N ARG A 306 -22.93 2.68 12.59
CA ARG A 306 -22.51 1.29 12.50
C ARG A 306 -21.15 1.08 13.13
N LEU A 307 -20.99 -0.09 13.72
CA LEU A 307 -19.74 -0.65 14.19
C LEU A 307 -19.40 -1.82 13.26
N VAL A 308 -18.19 -1.90 12.74
CA VAL A 308 -17.77 -2.94 11.80
C VAL A 308 -16.53 -3.64 12.35
N VAL A 309 -16.62 -4.95 12.56
CA VAL A 309 -15.47 -5.77 12.93
C VAL A 309 -14.89 -6.38 11.65
N VAL A 310 -13.60 -6.16 11.43
CA VAL A 310 -12.86 -6.70 10.29
C VAL A 310 -11.87 -7.76 10.77
N ALA A 311 -12.03 -9.01 10.34
CA ALA A 311 -11.14 -10.12 10.73
C ALA A 311 -11.30 -11.32 9.80
N PHE A 312 -10.54 -12.39 10.02
CA PHE A 312 -10.83 -13.69 9.40
C PHE A 312 -12.16 -14.28 9.87
N ARG A 313 -12.78 -15.15 9.05
CA ARG A 313 -14.09 -15.75 9.37
C ARG A 313 -14.13 -16.48 10.70
N GLU A 314 -13.06 -17.18 11.05
CA GLU A 314 -12.94 -17.88 12.35
C GLU A 314 -13.06 -16.88 13.51
N LYS A 315 -12.28 -15.79 13.45
CA LYS A 315 -12.31 -14.75 14.49
C LYS A 315 -13.63 -13.99 14.51
N ILE A 316 -14.23 -13.71 13.35
CA ILE A 316 -15.58 -13.14 13.25
C ILE A 316 -16.60 -14.03 13.97
N THR A 317 -16.47 -15.35 13.85
CA THR A 317 -17.37 -16.31 14.49
C THR A 317 -17.23 -16.25 16.02
N GLU A 318 -16.01 -16.25 16.53
CA GLU A 318 -15.76 -16.06 17.98
C GLU A 318 -16.35 -14.73 18.49
N VAL A 319 -16.17 -13.63 17.75
CA VAL A 319 -16.72 -12.32 18.13
C VAL A 319 -18.26 -12.35 18.12
N LYS A 320 -18.89 -13.00 17.14
CA LYS A 320 -20.36 -13.15 17.07
C LYS A 320 -20.90 -13.93 18.28
N GLU A 321 -20.20 -14.99 18.70
CA GLU A 321 -20.57 -15.78 19.87
C GLU A 321 -20.52 -14.94 21.14
N GLU A 322 -19.43 -14.19 21.36
CA GLU A 322 -19.28 -13.32 22.54
C GLU A 322 -20.37 -12.23 22.57
N ILE A 323 -20.58 -11.56 21.41
CA ILE A 323 -21.58 -10.50 21.26
C ILE A 323 -23.02 -11.02 21.42
N SER A 324 -23.28 -12.31 21.18
CA SER A 324 -24.63 -12.90 21.30
C SER A 324 -25.25 -12.73 22.69
N SER A 325 -24.41 -12.62 23.72
CA SER A 325 -24.80 -12.41 25.12
C SER A 325 -25.19 -10.96 25.46
N LEU A 326 -24.90 -10.01 24.56
CA LEU A 326 -25.04 -8.57 24.78
C LEU A 326 -26.44 -8.03 24.39
N PRO A 327 -26.80 -6.81 24.83
CA PRO A 327 -28.08 -6.20 24.50
C PRO A 327 -28.36 -6.16 23.01
N GLU A 328 -29.62 -6.40 22.63
CA GLU A 328 -30.04 -6.45 21.23
C GLU A 328 -29.71 -5.16 20.46
N SER A 329 -29.81 -4.00 21.12
CA SER A 329 -29.41 -2.71 20.55
C SER A 329 -27.94 -2.67 20.12
N PHE A 330 -27.03 -3.27 20.91
CA PHE A 330 -25.62 -3.38 20.56
C PHE A 330 -25.43 -4.40 19.43
N ARG A 331 -26.01 -5.60 19.55
CA ARG A 331 -25.92 -6.65 18.53
C ARG A 331 -26.36 -6.16 17.16
N ASN A 332 -27.48 -5.43 17.11
CA ASN A 332 -28.04 -4.88 15.88
C ASN A 332 -27.23 -3.72 15.30
N SER A 333 -26.26 -3.16 16.03
CA SER A 333 -25.37 -2.07 15.56
C SER A 333 -24.05 -2.57 14.95
N VAL A 334 -23.68 -3.83 15.23
CA VAL A 334 -22.43 -4.44 14.76
C VAL A 334 -22.63 -5.17 13.43
N SER A 335 -21.73 -4.92 12.50
CA SER A 335 -21.53 -5.59 11.21
C SER A 335 -20.17 -6.27 11.19
N TYR A 336 -19.95 -7.17 10.24
CA TYR A 336 -18.70 -7.92 10.09
C TYR A 336 -18.25 -7.86 8.64
N LEU A 337 -16.94 -7.77 8.43
CA LEU A 337 -16.30 -7.82 7.11
C LEU A 337 -15.12 -8.79 7.18
N ASP A 338 -15.08 -9.74 6.27
CA ASP A 338 -13.95 -10.64 6.13
C ASP A 338 -12.73 -9.85 5.59
N VAL A 339 -11.56 -10.03 6.21
CA VAL A 339 -10.33 -9.34 5.77
C VAL A 339 -9.89 -9.75 4.37
N VAL A 340 -10.19 -10.98 3.94
CA VAL A 340 -9.93 -11.43 2.56
C VAL A 340 -10.83 -10.68 1.58
N GLU A 341 -12.10 -10.48 1.95
CA GLU A 341 -13.03 -9.67 1.15
C GLU A 341 -12.62 -8.20 1.10
N LEU A 342 -12.07 -7.65 2.19
CA LEU A 342 -11.51 -6.30 2.22
C LEU A 342 -10.36 -6.14 1.22
N TYR A 343 -9.38 -7.05 1.24
CA TYR A 343 -8.25 -7.00 0.30
C TYR A 343 -8.72 -7.16 -1.14
N ARG A 344 -9.64 -8.09 -1.40
CA ARG A 344 -10.26 -8.23 -2.73
C ARG A 344 -10.96 -6.95 -3.17
N ALA A 345 -11.74 -6.31 -2.29
CA ALA A 345 -12.43 -5.06 -2.60
C ALA A 345 -11.44 -3.94 -2.94
N PHE A 346 -10.33 -3.85 -2.20
CA PHE A 346 -9.26 -2.89 -2.46
C PHE A 346 -8.58 -3.13 -3.83
N ASP A 347 -8.26 -4.38 -4.17
CA ASP A 347 -7.64 -4.73 -5.46
C ASP A 347 -8.56 -4.40 -6.64
N LEU A 348 -9.85 -4.77 -6.54
CA LEU A 348 -10.86 -4.43 -7.55
C LEU A 348 -11.04 -2.91 -7.69
N LEU A 349 -10.95 -2.18 -6.59
CA LEU A 349 -11.04 -0.74 -6.60
C LEU A 349 -9.84 -0.10 -7.32
N ASN A 350 -8.63 -0.62 -7.10
CA ASN A 350 -7.43 -0.16 -7.81
C ASN A 350 -7.55 -0.38 -9.32
N GLU A 351 -8.01 -1.56 -9.74
CA GLU A 351 -8.27 -1.85 -11.15
C GLU A 351 -9.32 -0.90 -11.73
N PHE A 352 -10.43 -0.71 -11.02
CA PHE A 352 -11.48 0.22 -11.43
C PHE A 352 -10.96 1.66 -11.53
N SER A 353 -10.18 2.12 -10.56
CA SER A 353 -9.56 3.46 -10.57
C SER A 353 -8.69 3.63 -11.81
N ALA A 354 -7.81 2.69 -12.11
CA ALA A 354 -6.93 2.75 -13.28
C ALA A 354 -7.70 2.78 -14.61
N ILE A 355 -8.89 2.18 -14.67
CA ILE A 355 -9.79 2.27 -15.84
C ILE A 355 -10.44 3.66 -15.93
N ILE A 356 -10.97 4.16 -14.82
CA ILE A 356 -11.67 5.46 -14.78
C ILE A 356 -10.72 6.63 -15.02
N ASP A 357 -9.47 6.55 -14.57
CA ASP A 357 -8.46 7.61 -14.76
C ASP A 357 -8.22 7.92 -16.25
N LYS A 358 -8.44 6.94 -17.14
CA LYS A 358 -8.33 7.12 -18.61
C LYS A 358 -9.38 8.11 -19.16
N LEU A 359 -10.46 8.35 -18.43
CA LEU A 359 -11.54 9.24 -18.84
C LEU A 359 -11.24 10.72 -18.57
N ASP A 360 -10.20 11.05 -17.79
CA ASP A 360 -9.81 12.44 -17.50
C ASP A 360 -11.00 13.29 -16.98
N LEU A 361 -11.83 12.68 -16.11
CA LEU A 361 -13.09 13.28 -15.64
C LEU A 361 -12.89 14.51 -14.75
N VAL A 362 -11.73 14.60 -14.09
CA VAL A 362 -11.36 15.69 -13.20
C VAL A 362 -9.93 16.08 -13.54
N ARG A 363 -9.73 17.34 -13.94
CA ARG A 363 -8.39 17.89 -14.08
C ARG A 363 -7.84 18.19 -12.70
N SER A 364 -6.75 17.55 -12.33
CA SER A 364 -6.04 17.87 -11.11
C SER A 364 -5.21 19.12 -11.34
N GLU A 365 -5.24 20.07 -10.40
CA GLU A 365 -4.30 21.20 -10.42
C GLU A 365 -2.84 20.77 -10.23
N PHE A 366 -2.65 19.51 -9.80
CA PHE A 366 -1.37 18.84 -9.64
C PHE A 366 -0.95 18.02 -10.87
N ASP A 367 -1.80 17.97 -11.91
CA ASP A 367 -1.47 17.26 -13.16
C ASP A 367 -0.27 17.92 -13.83
N PHE A 368 0.68 17.07 -14.21
CA PHE A 368 1.71 17.47 -15.14
C PHE A 368 1.08 17.49 -16.53
N ASN A 369 1.21 18.62 -17.24
CA ASN A 369 1.02 18.64 -18.68
C ASN A 369 2.00 17.65 -19.31
N ILE A 370 1.61 16.38 -19.44
CA ILE A 370 2.16 15.48 -20.44
C ILE A 370 1.62 16.06 -21.74
N GLN A 371 2.38 16.96 -22.36
CA GLN A 371 2.10 17.35 -23.74
C GLN A 371 2.07 16.05 -24.54
N LYS A 372 0.85 15.65 -24.94
CA LYS A 372 0.61 14.60 -25.93
C LYS A 372 1.22 15.02 -27.27
#